data_AF-A0AA49GMH5-F1
#
_entry.id   AF-A0AA49GMH5-F1
#
_cell.length_a   1.000
_cell.length_b   1.000
_cell.length_c   1.000
_cell.angle_alpha   90.00
_cell.angle_beta   90.00
_cell.angle_gamma   90.00
#
_symmetry.space_group_name_H-M   'P 1'
#
loop_
_entity.id
_entity.type
_entity.pdbx_description
1 polymer ?
#
loop_
_entity_poly.entity_id
_entity_poly.type
_entity_poly.pdbx_seq_one_letter_code
_entity_poly.pdbx_strand_id
1 'polypeptide(L)'
;MKRIWKLFALSTKIDIWNNKRQQRRAVRCICPLGTSERMKPEEFKKIWTDLEESLNTININRLRGLGLSKLTIDFLTSTGLPDSAAPFLSFAKDSDDIYEGVQKLTMIYDFLESEFEKYVVIGSCSDGDPIVVNTEKNDRIEYLDHEDYFTSRPFNSDVITMAGCLVAYRNFVSIIQNENGEDAFMNSDFTDEQFEKLKMDLMIADSKIMEHNCFWTEQLEMNIELREDNRDEK
;
A
#
# COMPACT_ATOMS: atom_id res chain seq x y z
N MET A 1 69.89 13.42 -15.40
CA MET A 1 68.59 13.62 -16.08
C MET A 1 67.57 12.49 -15.79
N LYS A 2 67.30 12.13 -14.52
CA LYS A 2 66.22 11.18 -14.14
C LYS A 2 65.63 11.48 -12.75
N ARG A 3 65.54 12.76 -12.35
CA ARG A 3 65.00 13.17 -11.03
C ARG A 3 63.99 14.32 -11.04
N ILE A 4 63.63 14.85 -12.21
CA ILE A 4 62.67 15.98 -12.32
C ILE A 4 61.27 15.54 -12.78
N TRP A 5 61.12 14.34 -13.36
CA TRP A 5 59.82 13.81 -13.82
C TRP A 5 59.00 13.05 -12.77
N LYS A 6 59.39 13.08 -11.48
CA LYS A 6 58.63 12.43 -10.39
C LYS A 6 57.78 13.39 -9.55
N LEU A 7 57.94 14.69 -9.71
CA LEU A 7 57.18 15.70 -8.95
C LEU A 7 55.92 16.19 -9.68
N PHE A 8 55.85 16.06 -11.02
CA PHE A 8 54.65 16.43 -11.79
C PHE A 8 53.53 15.36 -11.78
N ALA A 9 53.85 14.10 -11.44
CA ALA A 9 52.88 13.00 -11.38
C ALA A 9 52.20 12.82 -10.01
N LEU A 10 52.66 13.54 -8.98
CA LEU A 10 52.07 13.53 -7.63
C LEU A 10 51.10 14.69 -7.40
N SER A 11 51.27 15.82 -8.10
CA SER A 11 50.34 16.95 -8.01
C SER A 11 48.99 16.64 -8.67
N THR A 12 48.96 15.99 -9.82
CA THR A 12 47.72 15.71 -10.55
C THR A 12 46.93 14.51 -10.01
N LYS A 13 47.54 13.64 -9.20
CA LYS A 13 46.82 12.57 -8.50
C LYS A 13 46.16 13.05 -7.20
N ILE A 14 46.68 14.09 -6.55
CA ILE A 14 46.06 14.69 -5.36
C ILE A 14 44.81 15.51 -5.74
N ASP A 15 44.80 16.16 -6.90
CA ASP A 15 43.63 16.91 -7.38
C ASP A 15 42.50 16.01 -7.91
N ILE A 16 42.80 14.85 -8.49
CA ILE A 16 41.76 13.88 -8.90
C ILE A 16 41.19 13.13 -7.69
N TRP A 17 41.98 12.96 -6.62
CA TRP A 17 41.51 12.35 -5.37
C TRP A 17 40.71 13.32 -4.49
N ASN A 18 41.03 14.62 -4.51
CA ASN A 18 40.26 15.66 -3.81
C ASN A 18 38.99 16.08 -4.56
N ASN A 19 38.92 15.98 -5.88
CA ASN A 19 37.71 16.30 -6.64
C ASN A 19 36.65 15.16 -6.59
N LYS A 20 37.07 13.89 -6.45
CA LYS A 20 36.14 12.76 -6.22
C LYS A 20 35.66 12.61 -4.77
N ARG A 21 36.20 13.38 -3.83
CA ARG A 21 35.69 13.47 -2.44
C ARG A 21 34.71 14.62 -2.20
N GLN A 22 34.54 15.54 -3.15
CA GLN A 22 33.49 16.58 -3.08
C GLN A 22 32.22 16.28 -3.89
N GLN A 23 32.21 15.22 -4.71
CA GLN A 23 31.00 14.66 -5.34
C GLN A 23 30.58 13.28 -4.78
N ARG A 24 30.97 13.00 -3.53
CA ARG A 24 30.28 12.03 -2.70
C ARG A 24 29.73 12.78 -1.49
N ARG A 25 28.76 13.67 -1.75
CA ARG A 25 27.74 13.88 -0.73
C ARG A 25 27.14 12.51 -0.53
N ALA A 26 27.44 11.92 0.63
CA ALA A 26 26.62 10.88 1.19
C ALA A 26 25.17 11.24 0.85
N VAL A 27 24.47 10.34 0.18
CA VAL A 27 23.04 10.20 0.47
C VAL A 27 23.05 9.90 1.96
N ARG A 28 23.06 10.96 2.76
CA ARG A 28 22.55 10.88 4.11
C ARG A 28 21.13 10.42 3.82
N CYS A 29 20.85 9.17 4.14
CA CYS A 29 19.54 8.80 4.64
C CYS A 29 19.34 9.73 5.84
N ILE A 30 18.88 10.94 5.53
CA ILE A 30 18.17 11.75 6.48
C ILE A 30 16.89 10.95 6.60
N CYS A 31 16.83 10.01 7.55
CA CYS A 31 15.56 9.78 8.20
C CYS A 31 15.30 11.11 8.90
N PRO A 32 14.37 11.95 8.43
CA PRO A 32 13.83 12.92 9.34
C PRO A 32 13.10 12.06 10.35
N LEU A 33 13.60 11.96 11.57
CA LEU A 33 12.73 11.85 12.73
C LEU A 33 11.94 13.17 12.83
N GLY A 34 11.17 13.46 11.78
CA GLY A 34 9.95 14.22 11.82
C GLY A 34 8.89 13.15 11.60
N THR A 35 7.90 13.11 12.49
CA THR A 35 6.69 12.32 12.30
C THR A 35 6.32 12.29 10.82
N SER A 36 6.37 11.12 10.17
CA SER A 36 5.68 10.90 8.90
C SER A 36 4.26 11.40 9.14
N GLU A 37 3.93 12.57 8.61
CA GLU A 37 2.59 13.14 8.81
C GLU A 37 1.66 12.18 8.09
N ARG A 38 0.89 11.41 8.86
CA ARG A 38 -0.08 10.47 8.32
C ARG A 38 -1.00 11.23 7.38
N MET A 39 -1.26 10.65 6.21
CA MET A 39 -2.20 11.19 5.23
C MET A 39 -3.53 11.54 5.93
N LYS A 40 -4.06 12.72 5.65
CA LYS A 40 -5.38 13.11 6.16
C LYS A 40 -6.49 12.56 5.25
N PRO A 41 -7.69 12.25 5.79
CA PRO A 41 -8.82 11.80 4.98
C PRO A 41 -9.17 12.75 3.81
N GLU A 42 -9.02 14.06 4.01
CA GLU A 42 -9.28 15.07 2.99
C GLU A 42 -8.21 15.07 1.89
N GLU A 43 -6.96 14.76 2.24
CA GLU A 43 -5.87 14.62 1.29
C GLU A 43 -6.09 13.38 0.43
N PHE A 44 -6.44 12.24 1.03
CA PHE A 44 -6.83 11.03 0.30
C PHE A 44 -7.98 11.33 -0.65
N LYS A 45 -9.07 11.93 -0.15
CA LYS A 45 -10.25 12.27 -0.95
C LYS A 45 -9.87 13.07 -2.19
N LYS A 46 -9.11 14.13 -2.00
CA LYS A 46 -8.65 15.01 -3.07
C LYS A 46 -7.80 14.25 -4.09
N ILE A 47 -6.75 13.57 -3.63
CA ILE A 47 -5.85 12.78 -4.48
C ILE A 47 -6.66 11.77 -5.29
N TRP A 48 -7.64 11.11 -4.67
CA TRP A 48 -8.42 10.08 -5.34
C TRP A 48 -9.30 10.67 -6.46
N THR A 49 -10.09 11.70 -6.13
CA THR A 49 -11.07 12.29 -7.05
C THR A 49 -10.47 13.17 -8.15
N ASP A 50 -9.21 13.60 -8.02
CA ASP A 50 -8.52 14.41 -9.03
C ASP A 50 -8.37 13.67 -10.39
N LEU A 51 -8.55 12.33 -10.40
CA LEU A 51 -8.53 11.49 -11.61
C LEU A 51 -9.95 11.08 -12.08
N GLU A 52 -11.00 11.78 -11.65
CA GLU A 52 -12.41 11.47 -11.93
C GLU A 52 -12.89 10.11 -11.36
N GLU A 53 -12.09 9.49 -10.48
CA GLU A 53 -12.48 8.28 -9.74
C GLU A 53 -13.43 8.62 -8.59
N SER A 54 -14.47 7.81 -8.41
CA SER A 54 -15.47 8.00 -7.35
C SER A 54 -15.07 7.33 -6.04
N LEU A 55 -15.46 7.95 -4.93
CA LEU A 55 -15.41 7.36 -3.59
C LEU A 55 -16.83 7.14 -3.06
N ASN A 56 -17.07 5.96 -2.51
CA ASN A 56 -18.33 5.55 -1.92
C ASN A 56 -18.32 5.84 -0.42
N THR A 57 -19.08 6.84 -0.02
CA THR A 57 -19.35 7.09 1.39
C THR A 57 -20.48 6.21 1.87
N ILE A 58 -20.38 5.73 3.11
CA ILE A 58 -21.37 4.85 3.73
C ILE A 58 -22.31 5.65 4.62
N ASN A 59 -23.62 5.38 4.56
CA ASN A 59 -24.56 6.00 5.47
C ASN A 59 -24.24 5.64 6.92
N ILE A 60 -24.18 6.64 7.80
CA ILE A 60 -23.88 6.44 9.22
C ILE A 60 -24.83 5.43 9.89
N ASN A 61 -26.08 5.32 9.43
CA ASN A 61 -27.04 4.36 9.98
C ASN A 61 -26.61 2.91 9.77
N ARG A 62 -25.91 2.59 8.67
CA ARG A 62 -25.38 1.25 8.38
C ARG A 62 -24.21 0.89 9.28
N LEU A 63 -23.42 1.89 9.67
CA LEU A 63 -22.25 1.70 10.54
C LEU A 63 -22.60 1.59 12.03
N ARG A 64 -23.82 2.00 12.43
CA ARG A 64 -24.25 1.96 13.84
C ARG A 64 -24.32 0.53 14.34
N GLY A 65 -23.72 0.30 15.51
CA GLY A 65 -23.75 -1.01 16.16
C GLY A 65 -22.74 -2.02 15.62
N LEU A 66 -21.94 -1.66 14.60
CA LEU A 66 -20.88 -2.52 14.08
C LEU A 66 -19.63 -2.55 14.98
N GLY A 67 -19.56 -1.71 16.00
CA GLY A 67 -18.42 -1.67 16.94
C GLY A 67 -17.19 -0.90 16.45
N LEU A 68 -17.29 -0.26 15.28
CA LEU A 68 -16.23 0.57 14.69
C LEU A 68 -15.91 1.79 15.59
N SER A 69 -14.64 2.19 15.60
CA SER A 69 -14.19 3.42 16.23
C SER A 69 -14.75 4.66 15.53
N LYS A 70 -14.76 5.79 16.27
CA LYS A 70 -15.19 7.07 15.71
C LYS A 70 -14.36 7.47 14.48
N LEU A 71 -13.06 7.23 14.50
CA LEU A 71 -12.16 7.58 13.39
C LEU A 71 -12.54 6.83 12.12
N THR A 72 -12.79 5.52 12.21
CA THR A 72 -13.21 4.70 11.06
C THR A 72 -14.60 5.09 10.56
N ILE A 73 -15.54 5.35 11.47
CA ILE A 73 -16.89 5.85 11.10
C ILE A 73 -16.78 7.18 10.37
N ASP A 74 -16.02 8.14 10.90
CA ASP A 74 -15.83 9.45 10.27
C ASP A 74 -15.22 9.26 8.87
N PHE A 75 -14.17 8.45 8.72
CA PHE A 75 -13.55 8.18 7.42
C PHE A 75 -14.54 7.59 6.41
N LEU A 76 -15.27 6.52 6.76
CA LEU A 76 -16.22 5.87 5.85
C LEU A 76 -17.41 6.77 5.48
N THR A 77 -17.82 7.68 6.37
CA THR A 77 -18.97 8.57 6.14
C THR A 77 -18.61 9.85 5.39
N SER A 78 -17.43 10.46 5.64
CA SER A 78 -17.04 11.73 5.01
C SER A 78 -16.17 11.56 3.77
N THR A 79 -15.35 10.52 3.76
CA THR A 79 -14.34 10.28 2.73
C THR A 79 -14.73 9.10 1.86
N GLY A 80 -15.02 7.95 2.46
CA GLY A 80 -15.38 6.73 1.74
C GLY A 80 -14.18 5.98 1.15
N LEU A 81 -14.48 4.88 0.47
CA LEU A 81 -13.51 4.03 -0.23
C LEU A 81 -13.84 3.96 -1.73
N PRO A 82 -12.86 3.71 -2.61
CA PRO A 82 -13.15 3.54 -4.04
C PRO A 82 -13.97 2.26 -4.29
N ASP A 83 -14.60 2.14 -5.45
CA ASP A 83 -15.23 0.86 -5.85
C ASP A 83 -14.21 -0.28 -5.90
N SER A 84 -13.04 0.02 -6.48
CA SER A 84 -11.92 -0.91 -6.61
C SER A 84 -10.60 -0.14 -6.63
N ALA A 85 -9.51 -0.83 -6.31
CA ALA A 85 -8.16 -0.29 -6.39
C ALA A 85 -7.16 -1.38 -6.78
N ALA A 86 -6.03 -1.00 -7.39
CA ALA A 86 -4.92 -1.92 -7.54
C ALA A 86 -4.34 -2.28 -6.16
N PRO A 87 -3.90 -3.54 -5.95
CA PRO A 87 -3.94 -4.67 -6.87
C PRO A 87 -5.21 -5.51 -6.68
N PHE A 88 -6.15 -5.42 -7.63
CA PHE A 88 -7.38 -6.23 -7.66
C PHE A 88 -8.20 -6.24 -6.36
N LEU A 89 -8.23 -5.10 -5.67
CA LEU A 89 -9.04 -4.88 -4.47
C LEU A 89 -10.41 -4.35 -4.86
N SER A 90 -11.44 -4.80 -4.16
CA SER A 90 -12.81 -4.26 -4.27
C SER A 90 -13.32 -3.85 -2.90
N PHE A 91 -14.09 -2.77 -2.79
CA PHE A 91 -14.60 -2.30 -1.51
C PHE A 91 -16.12 -2.22 -1.47
N ALA A 92 -16.63 -2.34 -0.25
CA ALA A 92 -18.05 -2.27 0.04
C ALA A 92 -18.63 -0.88 -0.28
N LYS A 93 -19.90 -0.90 -0.68
CA LYS A 93 -20.70 0.29 -1.02
C LYS A 93 -21.77 0.54 0.03
N ASP A 94 -22.47 1.67 -0.09
CA ASP A 94 -23.66 1.92 0.72
C ASP A 94 -24.86 1.13 0.16
N SER A 95 -24.84 -0.18 0.33
CA SER A 95 -25.82 -1.11 -0.22
C SER A 95 -26.48 -1.95 0.88
N ASP A 96 -27.77 -2.22 0.73
CA ASP A 96 -28.52 -3.19 1.55
C ASP A 96 -28.27 -4.64 1.16
N ASP A 97 -27.56 -4.87 0.04
CA ASP A 97 -27.08 -6.19 -0.32
C ASP A 97 -25.99 -6.64 0.68
N ILE A 98 -26.15 -7.86 1.20
CA ILE A 98 -25.27 -8.39 2.25
C ILE A 98 -23.83 -8.64 1.77
N TYR A 99 -23.62 -8.82 0.46
CA TYR A 99 -22.30 -9.07 -0.11
C TYR A 99 -21.62 -7.79 -0.59
N GLU A 100 -22.39 -6.74 -0.88
CA GLU A 100 -21.85 -5.46 -1.34
C GLU A 100 -21.76 -4.40 -0.24
N GLY A 101 -22.52 -4.54 0.84
CA GLY A 101 -22.60 -3.57 1.94
C GLY A 101 -21.56 -3.80 3.05
N VAL A 102 -21.23 -2.73 3.79
CA VAL A 102 -20.44 -2.86 5.02
C VAL A 102 -21.27 -3.57 6.09
N GLN A 103 -20.79 -4.72 6.57
CA GLN A 103 -21.48 -5.51 7.59
C GLN A 103 -20.55 -6.47 8.34
N LYS A 104 -21.07 -7.14 9.37
CA LYS A 104 -20.30 -8.15 10.11
C LYS A 104 -20.02 -9.38 9.25
N LEU A 105 -18.84 -9.97 9.44
CA LEU A 105 -18.46 -11.21 8.75
C LEU A 105 -19.46 -12.35 9.02
N THR A 106 -19.93 -12.48 10.26
CA THR A 106 -20.93 -13.49 10.69
C THR A 106 -22.30 -13.31 10.06
N MET A 107 -22.60 -12.16 9.45
CA MET A 107 -23.81 -11.93 8.67
C MET A 107 -23.66 -12.43 7.22
N ILE A 108 -22.44 -12.44 6.68
CA ILE A 108 -22.11 -12.98 5.36
C ILE A 108 -21.99 -14.51 5.43
N TYR A 109 -21.31 -15.00 6.47
CA TYR A 109 -21.03 -16.40 6.70
C TYR A 109 -21.70 -16.84 8.01
N ASP A 110 -22.95 -17.27 7.91
CA ASP A 110 -23.83 -17.59 9.06
C ASP A 110 -23.41 -18.82 9.87
N PHE A 111 -22.47 -19.62 9.36
CA PHE A 111 -21.88 -20.77 10.04
C PHE A 111 -20.72 -20.40 10.98
N LEU A 112 -20.19 -19.17 10.91
CA LEU A 112 -19.07 -18.74 11.74
C LEU A 112 -19.48 -18.51 13.19
N GLU A 113 -18.59 -18.88 14.12
CA GLU A 113 -18.82 -18.71 15.55
C GLU A 113 -18.73 -17.26 16.01
N SER A 114 -19.21 -17.00 17.23
CA SER A 114 -19.24 -15.66 17.82
C SER A 114 -17.88 -14.98 17.95
N GLU A 115 -16.77 -15.72 17.86
CA GLU A 115 -15.43 -15.13 17.88
C GLU A 115 -15.12 -14.29 16.64
N PHE A 116 -15.87 -14.46 15.55
CA PHE A 116 -15.77 -13.67 14.32
C PHE A 116 -16.65 -12.40 14.34
N GLU A 117 -17.48 -12.19 15.36
CA GLU A 117 -18.35 -11.01 15.51
C GLU A 117 -17.60 -9.67 15.58
N LYS A 118 -16.29 -9.73 15.83
CA LYS A 118 -15.36 -8.58 15.86
C LYS A 118 -14.95 -8.09 14.47
N TYR A 119 -15.24 -8.85 13.42
CA TYR A 119 -14.85 -8.51 12.06
C TYR A 119 -15.98 -7.83 11.30
N VAL A 120 -15.69 -6.64 10.80
CA VAL A 120 -16.58 -5.87 9.92
C VAL A 120 -15.97 -5.84 8.52
N VAL A 121 -16.66 -6.42 7.55
CA VAL A 121 -16.21 -6.50 6.15
C VAL A 121 -16.34 -5.13 5.50
N ILE A 122 -15.27 -4.69 4.84
CA ILE A 122 -15.18 -3.43 4.10
C ILE A 122 -14.73 -3.62 2.65
N GLY A 123 -14.39 -4.85 2.24
CA GLY A 123 -13.98 -5.17 0.88
C GLY A 123 -13.50 -6.61 0.73
N SER A 124 -12.83 -6.91 -0.37
CA SER A 124 -12.19 -8.19 -0.65
C SER A 124 -10.93 -8.04 -1.51
N CYS A 125 -10.03 -9.03 -1.45
CA CYS A 125 -8.91 -9.16 -2.38
C CYS A 125 -9.32 -9.94 -3.65
N SER A 126 -8.36 -10.18 -4.56
CA SER A 126 -8.57 -10.89 -5.83
C SER A 126 -9.16 -12.28 -5.68
N ASP A 127 -8.80 -12.97 -4.60
CA ASP A 127 -9.13 -14.38 -4.39
C ASP A 127 -10.46 -14.52 -3.64
N GLY A 128 -11.11 -13.40 -3.33
CA GLY A 128 -12.37 -13.35 -2.60
C GLY A 128 -12.21 -13.30 -1.08
N ASP A 129 -10.98 -13.25 -0.55
CA ASP A 129 -10.77 -13.11 0.89
C ASP A 129 -11.34 -11.78 1.40
N PRO A 130 -12.15 -11.79 2.47
CA PRO A 130 -12.69 -10.58 3.05
C PRO A 130 -11.58 -9.68 3.62
N ILE A 131 -11.61 -8.40 3.25
CA ILE A 131 -10.88 -7.32 3.92
C ILE A 131 -11.78 -6.78 5.03
N VAL A 132 -11.28 -6.83 6.26
CA VAL A 132 -12.06 -6.58 7.46
C VAL A 132 -11.42 -5.56 8.39
N VAL A 133 -12.26 -4.86 9.14
CA VAL A 133 -11.88 -4.10 10.33
C VAL A 133 -12.01 -5.00 11.55
N ASN A 134 -10.94 -5.16 12.31
CA ASN A 134 -10.95 -5.87 13.58
C ASN A 134 -11.25 -4.90 14.73
N THR A 135 -12.50 -4.86 15.20
CA THR A 135 -12.97 -3.90 16.21
C THR A 135 -12.36 -4.13 17.59
N GLU A 136 -11.79 -5.30 17.86
CA GLU A 136 -11.11 -5.61 19.13
C GLU A 136 -9.63 -5.20 19.12
N LYS A 137 -9.08 -4.84 17.95
CA LYS A 137 -7.66 -4.47 17.78
C LYS A 137 -7.49 -3.04 17.29
N ASN A 138 -8.24 -2.09 17.88
CA ASN A 138 -8.22 -0.68 17.52
C ASN A 138 -8.47 -0.44 16.02
N ASP A 139 -9.46 -1.14 15.44
CA ASP A 139 -9.84 -1.06 14.03
C ASP A 139 -8.67 -1.35 13.06
N ARG A 140 -7.78 -2.27 13.44
CA ARG A 140 -6.76 -2.79 12.53
C ARG A 140 -7.42 -3.43 11.31
N ILE A 141 -6.85 -3.18 10.13
CA ILE A 141 -7.31 -3.80 8.89
C ILE A 141 -6.59 -5.12 8.72
N GLU A 142 -7.36 -6.17 8.47
CA GLU A 142 -6.90 -7.53 8.27
C GLU A 142 -7.55 -8.08 7.00
N TYR A 143 -6.95 -9.08 6.38
CA TYR A 143 -7.65 -9.93 5.43
C TYR A 143 -7.75 -11.33 6.00
N LEU A 144 -8.82 -12.04 5.65
CA LEU A 144 -9.14 -13.34 6.21
C LEU A 144 -9.09 -14.40 5.11
N ASP A 145 -8.12 -15.29 5.21
CA ASP A 145 -7.92 -16.41 4.27
C ASP A 145 -9.11 -17.37 4.35
N HIS A 146 -10.04 -17.28 3.40
CA HIS A 146 -11.28 -18.06 3.44
C HIS A 146 -11.06 -19.54 3.11
N GLU A 147 -9.89 -19.90 2.57
CA GLU A 147 -9.49 -21.29 2.34
C GLU A 147 -8.86 -21.92 3.59
N ASP A 148 -8.25 -21.12 4.48
CA ASP A 148 -7.69 -21.53 5.77
C ASP A 148 -8.52 -21.05 6.97
N TYR A 149 -9.83 -21.37 6.94
CA TYR A 149 -10.78 -21.11 8.03
C TYR A 149 -10.77 -19.66 8.54
N PHE A 150 -10.70 -18.69 7.63
CA PHE A 150 -10.63 -17.26 7.93
C PHE A 150 -9.45 -16.90 8.83
N THR A 151 -8.29 -17.55 8.62
CA THR A 151 -7.05 -17.19 9.30
C THR A 151 -6.72 -15.73 9.02
N SER A 152 -6.61 -14.95 10.10
CA SER A 152 -6.39 -13.52 10.04
C SER A 152 -4.94 -13.18 9.74
N ARG A 153 -4.74 -12.35 8.71
CA ARG A 153 -3.44 -11.83 8.30
C ARG A 153 -3.45 -10.29 8.28
N PRO A 154 -2.34 -9.63 8.64
CA PRO A 154 -2.27 -8.17 8.62
C PRO A 154 -2.49 -7.60 7.21
N PHE A 155 -3.28 -6.53 7.12
CA PHE A 155 -3.44 -5.75 5.89
C PHE A 155 -2.90 -4.33 6.09
N ASN A 156 -3.43 -3.59 7.07
CA ASN A 156 -2.96 -2.26 7.45
C ASN A 156 -3.21 -1.97 8.93
N SER A 157 -2.44 -1.04 9.48
CA SER A 157 -2.57 -0.56 10.86
C SER A 157 -3.96 0.00 11.16
N ASP A 158 -4.55 0.76 10.24
CA ASP A 158 -5.89 1.34 10.31
C ASP A 158 -6.37 1.79 8.92
N VAL A 159 -7.60 2.31 8.83
CA VAL A 159 -8.19 2.75 7.55
C VAL A 159 -7.43 3.89 6.87
N ILE A 160 -6.74 4.74 7.64
CA ILE A 160 -5.98 5.89 7.11
C ILE A 160 -4.69 5.40 6.46
N THR A 161 -4.00 4.48 7.12
CA THR A 161 -2.78 3.91 6.56
C THR A 161 -3.09 3.05 5.34
N MET A 162 -4.23 2.33 5.34
CA MET A 162 -4.75 1.65 4.15
C MET A 162 -4.96 2.62 2.98
N ALA A 163 -5.66 3.74 3.21
CA ALA A 163 -5.88 4.76 2.18
C ALA A 163 -4.56 5.30 1.58
N GLY A 164 -3.53 5.48 2.42
CA GLY A 164 -2.18 5.83 1.97
C GLY A 164 -1.54 4.76 1.08
N CYS A 165 -1.67 3.47 1.44
CA CYS A 165 -1.17 2.36 0.63
C CYS A 165 -1.91 2.26 -0.72
N LEU A 166 -3.23 2.47 -0.75
CA LEU A 166 -4.00 2.52 -2.00
C LEU A 166 -3.48 3.61 -2.94
N VAL A 167 -3.18 4.81 -2.41
CA VAL A 167 -2.61 5.90 -3.21
C VAL A 167 -1.21 5.55 -3.72
N ALA A 168 -0.36 4.96 -2.87
CA ALA A 168 0.98 4.54 -3.27
C ALA A 168 0.93 3.56 -4.45
N TYR A 169 0.06 2.56 -4.36
CA TYR A 169 -0.08 1.54 -5.39
C TYR A 169 -0.70 2.09 -6.68
N ARG A 170 -1.75 2.92 -6.58
CA ARG A 170 -2.33 3.59 -7.75
C ARG A 170 -1.30 4.43 -8.48
N ASN A 171 -0.51 5.22 -7.75
CA ASN A 171 0.54 6.05 -8.33
C ASN A 171 1.61 5.19 -9.02
N PHE A 172 1.98 4.05 -8.44
CA PHE A 172 2.88 3.10 -9.09
C PHE A 172 2.32 2.61 -10.42
N VAL A 173 1.06 2.16 -10.45
CA VAL A 173 0.39 1.73 -11.69
C VAL A 173 0.36 2.85 -12.72
N SER A 174 -0.03 4.07 -12.35
CA SER A 174 -0.02 5.21 -13.27
C SER A 174 1.37 5.53 -13.81
N ILE A 175 2.42 5.45 -12.98
CA ILE A 175 3.80 5.72 -13.41
C ILE A 175 4.24 4.70 -14.44
N ILE A 176 4.09 3.40 -14.14
CA ILE A 176 4.56 2.35 -15.03
C ILE A 176 3.76 2.32 -16.33
N GLN A 177 2.45 2.61 -16.29
CA GLN A 177 1.63 2.67 -17.50
C GLN A 177 2.03 3.85 -18.41
N ASN A 178 2.34 5.00 -17.81
CA ASN A 178 2.78 6.17 -18.56
C ASN A 178 4.17 6.00 -19.18
N GLU A 179 5.08 5.31 -18.49
CA GLU A 179 6.48 5.18 -18.92
C GLU A 179 6.74 3.94 -19.78
N ASN A 180 6.08 2.82 -19.48
CA ASN A 180 6.36 1.51 -20.07
C ASN A 180 5.22 0.99 -20.96
N GLY A 181 4.04 1.62 -20.91
CA GLY A 181 2.88 1.33 -21.78
C GLY A 181 1.63 0.89 -21.01
N GLU A 182 0.46 0.98 -21.65
CA GLU A 182 -0.85 0.74 -21.01
C GLU A 182 -0.95 -0.62 -20.30
N ASP A 183 -0.39 -1.67 -20.90
CA ASP A 183 -0.40 -3.03 -20.35
C ASP A 183 0.76 -3.31 -19.37
N ALA A 184 1.57 -2.30 -19.01
CA ALA A 184 2.78 -2.49 -18.23
C ALA A 184 2.53 -3.17 -16.88
N PHE A 185 1.46 -2.80 -16.18
CA PHE A 185 1.11 -3.45 -14.92
C PHE A 185 0.78 -4.94 -15.11
N MET A 186 -0.03 -5.27 -16.13
CA MET A 186 -0.44 -6.65 -16.41
C MET A 186 0.71 -7.52 -16.90
N ASN A 187 1.69 -6.92 -17.59
CA ASN A 187 2.88 -7.60 -18.08
C ASN A 187 4.04 -7.60 -17.07
N SER A 188 3.82 -7.11 -15.85
CA SER A 188 4.87 -6.91 -14.83
C SER A 188 6.06 -6.11 -15.36
N ASP A 189 5.82 -5.18 -16.30
CA ASP A 189 6.84 -4.37 -16.94
C ASP A 189 7.12 -3.12 -16.11
N PHE A 190 8.01 -3.27 -15.13
CA PHE A 190 8.47 -2.18 -14.27
C PHE A 190 9.96 -2.32 -13.93
N THR A 191 10.63 -1.18 -13.76
CA THR A 191 12.05 -1.14 -13.39
C THR A 191 12.25 -1.35 -11.90
N ASP A 192 13.49 -1.67 -11.50
CA ASP A 192 13.85 -1.76 -10.09
C ASP A 192 13.65 -0.42 -9.36
N GLU A 193 13.94 0.71 -10.02
CA GLU A 193 13.71 2.03 -9.44
C GLU A 193 12.24 2.33 -9.20
N GLN A 194 11.35 1.99 -10.15
CA GLN A 194 9.90 2.14 -10.00
C GLN A 194 9.38 1.28 -8.85
N PHE A 195 9.88 0.04 -8.73
CA PHE A 195 9.47 -0.89 -7.69
C PHE A 195 9.98 -0.51 -6.30
N GLU A 196 11.24 -0.09 -6.18
CA GLU A 196 11.79 0.40 -4.92
C GLU A 196 11.08 1.67 -4.45
N LYS A 197 10.66 2.54 -5.37
CA LYS A 197 9.80 3.68 -5.04
C LYS A 197 8.46 3.23 -4.45
N LEU A 198 7.79 2.24 -5.06
CA LEU A 198 6.55 1.66 -4.50
C LEU A 198 6.76 1.16 -3.07
N LYS A 199 7.81 0.38 -2.81
CA LYS A 199 8.13 -0.11 -1.47
C LYS A 199 8.30 1.02 -0.47
N MET A 200 9.04 2.07 -0.85
CA MET A 200 9.25 3.24 0.02
C MET A 200 7.94 3.96 0.32
N ASP A 201 7.10 4.21 -0.70
CA ASP A 201 5.83 4.90 -0.53
C ASP A 201 4.87 4.09 0.35
N LEU A 202 4.82 2.77 0.17
CA LEU A 202 4.09 1.84 1.03
C LEU A 202 4.59 1.89 2.48
N MET A 203 5.91 1.86 2.71
CA MET A 203 6.50 1.95 4.06
C MET A 203 6.24 3.31 4.73
N ILE A 204 6.19 4.39 3.96
CA ILE A 204 5.86 5.73 4.46
C ILE A 204 4.40 5.81 4.90
N ALA A 205 3.49 5.19 4.13
CA ALA A 205 2.07 5.11 4.46
C ALA A 205 1.81 4.25 5.69
N ASP A 206 2.47 3.09 5.78
CA ASP A 206 2.32 2.17 6.89
C ASP A 206 3.57 1.31 7.08
N SER A 207 4.45 1.68 8.01
CA SER A 207 5.68 0.91 8.21
C SER A 207 5.44 -0.52 8.69
N LYS A 208 4.27 -0.85 9.23
CA LYS A 208 3.94 -2.18 9.74
C LYS A 208 3.59 -3.18 8.65
N ILE A 209 3.33 -2.74 7.42
CA ILE A 209 3.00 -3.66 6.32
C ILE A 209 4.21 -4.46 5.85
N MET A 210 5.41 -4.10 6.30
CA MET A 210 6.64 -4.83 6.03
C MET A 210 6.90 -5.94 7.08
N GLU A 211 5.97 -6.14 8.02
CA GLU A 211 5.98 -7.32 8.89
C GLU A 211 5.64 -8.58 8.07
N HIS A 212 6.23 -9.73 8.43
CA HIS A 212 6.05 -10.99 7.72
C HIS A 212 4.56 -11.40 7.63
N ASN A 213 4.16 -12.01 6.50
CA ASN A 213 2.77 -12.41 6.18
C ASN A 213 1.76 -11.24 6.12
N CYS A 214 2.20 -10.03 5.80
CA CYS A 214 1.27 -8.96 5.46
C CYS A 214 0.88 -9.05 3.99
N PHE A 215 -0.37 -8.71 3.66
CA PHE A 215 -0.87 -8.65 2.29
C PHE A 215 0.09 -7.92 1.33
N TRP A 216 0.56 -6.73 1.73
CA TRP A 216 1.40 -5.91 0.86
C TRP A 216 2.78 -6.52 0.62
N THR A 217 3.37 -7.21 1.61
CA THR A 217 4.63 -7.93 1.41
C THR A 217 4.48 -9.10 0.45
N GLU A 218 3.43 -9.91 0.63
CA GLU A 218 3.13 -11.04 -0.26
C GLU A 218 2.87 -10.55 -1.68
N GLN A 219 2.13 -9.46 -1.84
CA GLN A 219 1.89 -8.85 -3.14
C GLN A 219 3.15 -8.32 -3.81
N LEU A 220 4.07 -7.72 -3.06
CA LEU A 220 5.36 -7.26 -3.60
C LEU A 220 6.22 -8.44 -4.04
N GLU A 221 6.22 -9.53 -3.28
CA GLU A 221 6.92 -10.77 -3.64
C GLU A 221 6.34 -11.36 -4.94
N MET A 222 5.02 -11.52 -5.02
CA MET A 222 4.33 -11.98 -6.24
C MET A 222 4.65 -11.13 -7.47
N ASN A 223 4.64 -9.79 -7.33
CA ASN A 223 4.95 -8.90 -8.44
C ASN A 223 6.37 -9.12 -8.99
N ILE A 224 7.35 -9.36 -8.10
CA ILE A 224 8.73 -9.61 -8.51
C ILE A 224 8.86 -10.97 -9.18
N GLU A 225 8.26 -12.00 -8.60
CA GLU A 225 8.25 -13.35 -9.18
C GLU A 225 7.67 -13.32 -10.61
N LEU A 226 6.50 -12.72 -10.79
CA LEU A 226 5.86 -12.57 -12.11
C LEU A 226 6.73 -11.79 -13.11
N ARG A 227 7.46 -10.77 -12.64
CA ARG A 227 8.36 -10.01 -13.51
C ARG A 227 9.55 -10.85 -13.98
N GLU A 228 10.16 -11.63 -13.08
CA GLU A 228 11.30 -12.47 -13.46
C GLU A 228 10.86 -13.63 -14.38
N ASP A 229 9.71 -14.24 -14.12
CA ASP A 229 9.13 -15.25 -15.02
C ASP A 229 8.88 -14.68 -16.43
N ASN A 230 8.29 -13.48 -16.53
CA ASN A 230 8.06 -12.79 -17.81
C ASN A 230 9.35 -12.38 -18.55
N ARG A 231 10.50 -12.34 -17.86
CA ARG A 231 11.82 -12.08 -18.47
C ARG A 231 12.45 -13.36 -19.00
N ASP A 232 12.27 -14.48 -18.31
CA ASP A 232 12.81 -15.78 -18.72
C ASP A 232 12.08 -16.37 -19.93
N GLU A 233 10.83 -15.96 -20.20
CA GLU A 233 10.05 -16.38 -21.37
C GLU A 233 10.36 -15.61 -22.67
N LYS A 234 11.19 -14.55 -22.64
CA LYS A 234 11.53 -13.69 -23.80
C LYS A 234 12.89 -14.04 -24.41
#